data_AF-A0A957HU01-F1
#
_entry.id   AF-A0A957HU01-F1
#
_cell.length_a   1.000
_cell.length_b   1.000
_cell.length_c   1.000
_cell.angle_alpha   90.00
_cell.angle_beta   90.00
_cell.angle_gamma   90.00
#
_symmetry.space_group_name_H-M   'P 1'
#
loop_
_entity.id
_entity.type
_entity.pdbx_description
1 polymer ?
#
loop_
_entity_poly.entity_id
_entity_poly.type
_entity_poly.pdbx_seq_one_letter_code
_entity_poly.pdbx_strand_id
1 'polypeptide(L)'
;MNKQIIKRILLFSILAIVSCCIILIFSPFAECLDIFGGHAPQSALEQIIQKAVSAAIQEDEATLLALSNENVTKTFFEVRPDLSENYTLTFVDDLAGLYEYRIQFDSGLELYVSIYGNWPTCVDFQVTEEEVLQNLNINSVQNVTTP
;
A
#
# COMPACT_ATOMS: atom_id res chain seq x y z
N MET A 1 10.17 -11.13 -61.12
CA MET A 1 10.36 -11.36 -59.68
C MET A 1 9.95 -12.79 -59.33
N ASN A 2 10.83 -13.60 -58.74
CA ASN A 2 10.60 -15.04 -58.54
C ASN A 2 9.54 -15.27 -57.46
N LYS A 3 8.49 -16.05 -57.78
CA LYS A 3 7.38 -16.38 -56.85
C LYS A 3 7.87 -16.98 -55.54
N GLN A 4 9.03 -17.66 -55.55
CA GLN A 4 9.63 -18.19 -54.33
C GLN A 4 10.23 -17.11 -53.42
N ILE A 5 10.77 -16.03 -53.98
CA ILE A 5 11.34 -14.92 -53.21
C ILE A 5 10.23 -14.16 -52.50
N ILE A 6 9.10 -13.93 -53.17
CA ILE A 6 7.92 -13.26 -52.59
C ILE A 6 7.37 -14.03 -51.39
N LYS A 7 7.25 -15.37 -51.50
CA LYS A 7 6.77 -16.21 -50.38
C LYS A 7 7.68 -16.16 -49.16
N ARG A 8 9.00 -16.11 -49.35
CA ARG A 8 9.97 -16.03 -48.23
C ARG A 8 9.87 -14.68 -47.50
N ILE A 9 9.79 -13.58 -48.25
CA ILE A 9 9.65 -12.24 -47.67
C ILE A 9 8.37 -12.16 -46.81
N LEU A 10 7.25 -12.66 -47.34
CA LEU A 10 5.96 -12.62 -46.64
C LEU A 10 5.98 -13.45 -45.35
N LEU A 11 6.64 -14.62 -45.35
CA LEU A 11 6.79 -15.46 -44.16
C LEU A 11 7.60 -14.75 -43.07
N PHE A 12 8.72 -14.10 -43.42
CA PHE A 12 9.55 -13.36 -42.46
C PHE A 12 8.82 -12.15 -41.87
N SER A 13 8.04 -11.43 -42.67
CA SER A 13 7.24 -10.29 -42.18
C SER A 13 6.19 -10.73 -41.16
N ILE A 14 5.49 -11.84 -41.41
CA ILE A 14 4.50 -12.38 -40.45
C ILE A 14 5.19 -12.84 -39.17
N LEU A 15 6.31 -13.55 -39.27
CA LEU A 15 7.06 -14.03 -38.10
C LEU A 15 7.57 -12.87 -37.23
N ALA A 16 8.03 -11.78 -37.85
CA ALA A 16 8.46 -10.58 -37.15
C ALA A 16 7.30 -9.88 -36.42
N ILE A 17 6.12 -9.80 -37.03
CA ILE A 17 4.92 -9.20 -36.41
C ILE A 17 4.48 -10.04 -35.20
N VAL A 18 4.39 -11.36 -35.35
CA VAL A 18 4.01 -12.27 -34.25
C VAL A 18 5.05 -12.20 -33.12
N SER A 19 6.34 -12.18 -33.44
CA SER A 19 7.40 -12.02 -32.44
C SER A 19 7.33 -10.67 -31.72
N CYS A 20 7.01 -9.59 -32.43
CA CYS A 20 6.86 -8.27 -31.83
C CYS A 20 5.64 -8.19 -30.90
N CYS A 21 4.51 -8.80 -31.30
CA CYS A 21 3.32 -8.89 -30.45
C CYS A 21 3.58 -9.73 -29.18
N ILE A 22 4.30 -10.85 -29.28
CA ILE A 22 4.67 -11.67 -28.12
C ILE A 22 5.58 -10.87 -27.18
N ILE A 23 6.57 -10.14 -27.69
CA ILE A 23 7.46 -9.31 -26.84
C ILE A 23 6.66 -8.23 -26.12
N LEU A 24 5.68 -7.60 -26.77
CA LEU A 24 4.83 -6.57 -26.14
C LEU A 24 3.86 -7.14 -25.10
N ILE A 25 3.36 -8.37 -25.27
CA ILE A 25 2.47 -9.03 -24.30
C ILE A 25 3.26 -9.59 -23.10
N PHE A 26 4.52 -9.99 -23.31
CA PHE A 26 5.44 -10.50 -22.27
C PHE A 26 6.49 -9.47 -21.84
N SER A 27 6.18 -8.17 -21.92
CA SER A 27 7.01 -7.13 -21.30
C SER A 27 6.52 -6.93 -19.86
N PRO A 28 7.11 -7.54 -18.82
CA PRO A 28 6.72 -7.30 -17.42
C PRO A 28 7.18 -5.92 -16.90
N PHE A 29 7.44 -4.95 -17.79
CA PHE A 29 8.18 -3.72 -17.47
C PHE A 29 7.42 -2.42 -17.76
N ALA A 30 6.12 -2.46 -18.05
CA ALA A 30 5.37 -1.27 -18.47
C ALA A 30 4.78 -0.42 -17.33
N GLU A 31 4.99 -0.75 -16.05
CA GLU A 31 4.29 -0.07 -14.93
C GLU A 31 5.15 0.87 -14.05
N CYS A 32 6.45 1.07 -14.33
CA CYS A 32 7.30 1.95 -13.51
C CYS A 32 7.70 3.29 -14.17
N LEU A 33 6.80 3.94 -14.92
CA LEU A 33 7.13 5.23 -15.56
C LEU A 33 6.79 6.47 -14.73
N ASP A 34 6.33 6.31 -13.49
CA ASP A 34 6.14 7.46 -12.59
C ASP A 34 7.27 7.55 -11.55
N ILE A 35 8.42 8.03 -12.00
CA ILE A 35 9.63 8.29 -11.20
C ILE A 35 9.40 9.46 -10.20
N PHE A 36 8.27 10.16 -10.32
CA PHE A 36 7.89 11.28 -9.46
C PHE A 36 6.73 10.94 -8.51
N GLY A 37 6.06 9.79 -8.69
CA GLY A 37 4.85 9.41 -7.98
C GLY A 37 5.05 8.78 -6.60
N GLY A 38 6.24 8.23 -6.30
CA GLY A 38 6.64 7.86 -4.93
C GLY A 38 5.63 7.02 -4.13
N HIS A 39 4.87 6.14 -4.78
CA HIS A 39 3.75 5.47 -4.12
C HIS A 39 4.15 4.20 -3.37
N ALA A 40 3.59 4.00 -2.17
CA ALA A 40 3.73 2.77 -1.41
C ALA A 40 3.04 1.60 -2.13
N PRO A 41 3.64 0.39 -2.18
CA PRO A 41 2.95 -0.79 -2.68
C PRO A 41 1.68 -1.07 -1.88
N GLN A 42 0.55 -1.35 -2.56
CA GLN A 42 -0.73 -1.61 -1.90
C GLN A 42 -0.65 -2.75 -0.87
N SER A 43 0.09 -3.82 -1.19
CA SER A 43 0.29 -4.95 -0.29
C SER A 43 1.04 -4.61 0.99
N ALA A 44 1.93 -3.61 0.96
CA ALA A 44 2.62 -3.11 2.16
C ALA A 44 1.64 -2.30 3.02
N LEU A 45 0.86 -1.41 2.39
CA LEU A 45 -0.18 -0.62 3.06
C LEU A 45 -1.21 -1.52 3.77
N GLU A 46 -1.68 -2.57 3.10
CA GLU A 46 -2.64 -3.52 3.69
C GLU A 46 -2.08 -4.25 4.91
N GLN A 47 -0.84 -4.75 4.83
CA GLN A 47 -0.19 -5.45 5.94
C GLN A 47 0.01 -4.54 7.16
N ILE A 48 0.40 -3.29 6.92
CA ILE A 48 0.56 -2.27 7.96
C ILE A 48 -0.74 -2.03 8.70
N ILE A 49 -1.81 -1.76 7.94
CA ILE A 49 -3.11 -1.45 8.50
C ILE A 49 -3.62 -2.63 9.31
N GLN A 50 -3.49 -3.84 8.79
CA GLN A 50 -3.85 -5.07 9.51
C GLN A 50 -3.04 -5.22 10.81
N LYS A 51 -1.73 -4.96 10.77
CA LYS A 51 -0.88 -5.06 11.97
C LYS A 51 -1.25 -4.01 13.03
N ALA A 52 -1.48 -2.77 12.62
CA ALA A 52 -1.92 -1.71 13.50
C ALA A 52 -3.28 -2.00 14.15
N VAL A 53 -4.26 -2.47 13.37
CA VAL A 53 -5.59 -2.85 13.87
C VAL A 53 -5.50 -4.04 14.82
N SER A 54 -4.75 -5.08 14.44
CA SER A 54 -4.56 -6.28 15.28
C SER A 54 -3.91 -5.92 16.61
N ALA A 55 -2.88 -5.07 16.59
CA ALA A 55 -2.21 -4.62 17.81
C ALA A 55 -3.12 -3.77 18.69
N ALA A 56 -3.95 -2.91 18.08
CA ALA A 56 -4.94 -2.11 18.79
C ALA A 56 -6.02 -2.99 19.47
N ILE A 57 -6.57 -3.97 18.75
CA ILE A 57 -7.59 -4.89 19.30
C ILE A 57 -7.00 -5.78 20.39
N GLN A 58 -5.78 -6.28 20.22
CA GLN A 58 -5.12 -7.17 21.17
C GLN A 58 -4.46 -6.44 22.35
N GLU A 59 -4.54 -5.10 22.39
CA GLU A 59 -3.87 -4.29 23.40
C GLU A 59 -2.34 -4.56 23.45
N ASP A 60 -1.71 -4.84 22.29
CA ASP A 60 -0.27 -5.10 22.18
C ASP A 60 0.52 -3.79 22.22
N GLU A 61 0.87 -3.38 23.44
CA GLU A 61 1.59 -2.13 23.71
C GLU A 61 2.94 -2.05 23.00
N ALA A 62 3.67 -3.16 22.90
CA ALA A 62 4.99 -3.17 22.28
C ALA A 62 4.89 -2.89 20.77
N THR A 63 3.93 -3.53 20.10
CA THR A 63 3.70 -3.29 18.67
C THR A 63 3.13 -1.90 18.40
N LEU A 64 2.22 -1.40 19.25
CA LEU A 64 1.72 -0.03 19.13
C LEU A 64 2.82 1.02 19.33
N LEU A 65 3.72 0.84 20.30
CA LEU A 65 4.90 1.71 20.48
C LEU A 65 5.89 1.64 19.32
N ALA A 66 5.95 0.51 18.61
CA ALA A 66 6.78 0.39 17.40
C ALA A 66 6.14 1.05 16.17
N LEU A 67 4.80 1.13 16.14
CA LEU A 67 4.02 1.71 15.05
C LEU A 67 3.67 3.20 15.26
N SER A 68 3.76 3.68 16.49
CA SER A 68 3.25 4.98 16.92
C SER A 68 4.24 5.70 17.82
N ASN A 69 4.00 7.00 18.05
CA ASN A 69 4.71 7.72 19.10
C ASN A 69 4.21 7.31 20.51
N GLU A 70 5.08 7.53 21.51
CA GLU A 70 4.81 7.20 22.92
C GLU A 70 3.54 7.89 23.45
N ASN A 71 3.30 9.15 23.07
CA ASN A 71 2.15 9.91 23.56
C ASN A 71 0.82 9.31 23.08
N VAL A 72 0.73 8.95 21.80
CA VAL A 72 -0.48 8.35 21.22
C VAL A 72 -0.73 6.97 21.80
N THR A 73 0.33 6.17 21.98
CA THR A 73 0.20 4.86 22.61
C THR A 73 -0.25 4.99 24.06
N LYS A 74 0.33 5.93 24.81
CA LYS A 74 -0.12 6.23 26.17
C LYS A 74 -1.59 6.64 26.21
N THR A 75 -2.02 7.57 25.37
CA THR A 75 -3.44 7.98 25.30
C THR A 75 -4.35 6.81 24.92
N PHE A 76 -3.93 5.94 24.01
CA PHE A 76 -4.67 4.73 23.64
C PHE A 76 -4.93 3.85 24.87
N PHE A 77 -3.89 3.57 25.67
CA PHE A 77 -4.01 2.73 26.87
C PHE A 77 -4.66 3.44 28.08
N GLU A 78 -4.69 4.77 28.10
CA GLU A 78 -5.46 5.55 29.08
C GLU A 78 -6.96 5.49 28.78
N VAL A 79 -7.35 5.58 27.49
CA VAL A 79 -8.76 5.56 27.06
C VAL A 79 -9.32 4.14 27.00
N ARG A 80 -8.48 3.15 26.66
CA ARG A 80 -8.86 1.74 26.44
C ARG A 80 -10.10 1.63 25.54
N PRO A 81 -9.99 2.06 24.27
CA PRO A 81 -11.10 1.99 23.35
C PRO A 81 -11.59 0.54 23.19
N ASP A 82 -12.90 0.33 23.23
CA ASP A 82 -13.51 -0.97 22.94
C ASP A 82 -13.56 -1.18 21.42
N LEU A 83 -12.52 -1.82 20.90
CA LEU A 83 -12.34 -2.09 19.48
C LEU A 83 -12.79 -3.53 19.15
N SER A 84 -13.51 -3.68 18.05
CA SER A 84 -13.93 -4.99 17.52
C SER A 84 -13.11 -5.39 16.30
N GLU A 85 -13.17 -6.68 15.95
CA GLU A 85 -12.58 -7.19 14.69
C GLU A 85 -13.31 -6.70 13.44
N ASN A 86 -14.53 -6.19 13.61
CA ASN A 86 -15.32 -5.63 12.53
C ASN A 86 -15.02 -4.13 12.38
N TYR A 87 -14.45 -3.76 11.24
CA TYR A 87 -14.17 -2.38 10.91
C TYR A 87 -14.35 -2.11 9.42
N THR A 88 -14.56 -0.84 9.08
CA THR A 88 -14.53 -0.33 7.72
C THR A 88 -13.28 0.51 7.51
N LEU A 89 -12.53 0.21 6.45
CA LEU A 89 -11.36 0.97 6.05
C LEU A 89 -11.74 1.98 4.96
N THR A 90 -11.45 3.26 5.20
CA THR A 90 -11.63 4.34 4.21
C THR A 90 -10.29 5.00 3.93
N PHE A 91 -9.90 5.03 2.66
CA PHE A 91 -8.77 5.82 2.18
C PHE A 91 -9.19 7.29 2.12
N VAL A 92 -8.45 8.16 2.81
CA VAL A 92 -8.80 9.57 2.98
C VAL A 92 -8.05 10.46 1.99
N ASP A 93 -6.72 10.36 1.92
CA ASP A 93 -5.89 11.22 1.07
C ASP A 93 -4.52 10.61 0.72
N ASP A 94 -3.94 11.07 -0.40
CA ASP A 94 -2.53 10.89 -0.80
C ASP A 94 -1.91 12.27 -1.02
N LEU A 95 -1.14 12.74 -0.04
CA LEU A 95 -0.41 13.98 -0.13
C LEU A 95 1.09 13.70 -0.22
N ALA A 96 1.57 13.54 -1.46
CA ALA A 96 2.99 13.41 -1.78
C ALA A 96 3.69 12.29 -1.00
N GLY A 97 3.09 11.09 -0.96
CA GLY A 97 3.64 9.93 -0.26
C GLY A 97 3.24 9.84 1.22
N LEU A 98 2.34 10.70 1.67
CA LEU A 98 1.58 10.55 2.92
C LEU A 98 0.22 9.92 2.61
N TYR A 99 0.00 8.70 3.11
CA TYR A 99 -1.27 8.00 3.00
C TYR A 99 -2.05 8.11 4.29
N GLU A 100 -3.29 8.56 4.20
CA GLU A 100 -4.18 8.65 5.35
C GLU A 100 -5.32 7.63 5.24
N TYR A 101 -5.46 6.82 6.28
CA TYR A 101 -6.53 5.85 6.42
C TYR A 101 -7.35 6.15 7.66
N ARG A 102 -8.67 6.12 7.50
CA ARG A 102 -9.63 6.12 8.59
C ARG A 102 -10.18 4.72 8.76
N ILE A 103 -10.10 4.20 9.98
CA ILE A 103 -10.58 2.88 10.35
C ILE A 103 -11.72 3.07 11.34
N GLN A 104 -12.95 2.77 10.89
CA GLN A 104 -14.14 2.93 11.69
C GLN A 104 -14.60 1.58 12.23
N PHE A 105 -14.72 1.47 13.55
CA PHE A 105 -15.17 0.26 14.23
C PHE A 105 -16.69 0.28 14.45
N ASP A 106 -17.29 -0.89 14.65
CA ASP A 106 -18.74 -1.02 14.94
C ASP A 106 -19.17 -0.25 16.19
N SER A 107 -18.25 -0.03 17.14
CA SER A 107 -18.47 0.78 18.35
C SER A 107 -18.63 2.28 18.08
N GLY A 108 -18.39 2.73 16.84
CA GLY A 108 -18.39 4.14 16.45
C GLY A 108 -17.04 4.84 16.67
N LEU A 109 -16.03 4.11 17.15
CA LEU A 109 -14.67 4.62 17.32
C LEU A 109 -13.94 4.69 15.98
N GLU A 110 -13.04 5.66 15.86
CA GLU A 110 -12.21 5.84 14.68
C GLU A 110 -10.72 5.87 15.05
N LEU A 111 -9.93 5.08 14.31
CA LEU A 111 -8.47 5.11 14.34
C LEU A 111 -7.96 5.78 13.05
N TYR A 112 -7.07 6.76 13.21
CA TYR A 112 -6.43 7.46 12.10
C TYR A 112 -5.01 6.95 11.94
N VAL A 113 -4.75 6.30 10.81
CA VAL A 113 -3.43 5.77 10.48
C VAL A 113 -2.85 6.62 9.36
N SER A 114 -1.77 7.33 9.67
CA SER A 114 -0.97 8.05 8.66
C SER A 114 0.31 7.26 8.39
N ILE A 115 0.55 6.97 7.12
CA ILE A 115 1.72 6.24 6.65
C ILE A 115 2.52 7.21 5.80
N TYR A 116 3.71 7.58 6.27
CA TYR A 116 4.65 8.36 5.49
C TYR A 116 5.69 7.40 4.91
N GLY A 117 6.40 7.82 3.86
CA GLY A 117 7.57 7.08 3.38
C GLY A 117 8.07 7.64 2.06
N ASN A 118 9.36 7.49 1.81
CA ASN A 118 9.94 7.73 0.50
C ASN A 118 10.04 6.39 -0.23
N TRP A 119 9.06 6.08 -1.07
CA TRP A 119 8.95 4.79 -1.71
C TRP A 119 9.64 4.85 -3.09
N PRO A 120 10.80 4.17 -3.27
CA PRO A 120 11.41 4.08 -4.59
C PRO A 120 10.47 3.25 -5.48
N THR A 121 9.87 3.91 -6.45
CA THR A 121 8.84 3.37 -7.36
C THR A 121 9.37 2.22 -8.21
N CYS A 122 9.19 0.97 -7.75
CA CYS A 122 9.01 -0.18 -8.64
C CYS A 122 8.49 -1.43 -7.92
N VAL A 123 7.78 -2.25 -8.68
CA VAL A 123 7.26 -3.57 -8.28
C VAL A 123 8.44 -4.47 -7.89
N ASP A 124 8.30 -5.15 -6.74
CA ASP A 124 9.20 -6.15 -6.15
C ASP A 124 10.28 -5.70 -5.17
N PHE A 125 10.26 -4.46 -4.68
CA PHE A 125 10.81 -4.27 -3.33
C PHE A 125 9.79 -4.78 -2.32
N GLN A 126 10.05 -5.96 -1.76
CA GLN A 126 9.55 -6.30 -0.43
C GLN A 126 10.08 -5.21 0.49
N VAL A 127 9.27 -4.17 0.71
CA VAL A 127 9.55 -3.21 1.78
C VAL A 127 9.47 -4.03 3.05
N THR A 128 10.58 -4.14 3.77
CA THR A 128 10.60 -4.98 4.95
C THR A 128 9.75 -4.34 6.04
N GLU A 129 9.28 -5.15 6.98
CA GLU A 129 8.50 -4.64 8.10
C GLU A 129 9.27 -3.53 8.85
N GLU A 130 10.60 -3.66 8.95
CA GLU A 130 11.47 -2.68 9.60
C GLU A 130 11.54 -1.33 8.87
N GLU A 131 11.56 -1.32 7.53
CA GLU A 131 11.58 -0.08 6.74
C GLU A 131 10.25 0.68 6.83
N VAL A 132 9.17 -0.08 6.95
CA VAL A 132 7.81 0.42 7.13
C VAL A 132 7.61 1.05 8.51
N LEU A 133 8.04 0.35 9.58
CA LEU A 133 7.86 0.80 10.97
C LEU A 133 8.57 2.14 11.23
N GLN A 134 9.67 2.41 10.53
CA GLN A 134 10.40 3.69 10.65
C GLN A 134 9.63 4.89 10.10
N ASN A 135 8.59 4.68 9.28
CA ASN A 135 7.87 5.75 8.60
C ASN A 135 6.36 5.78 8.91
N LEU A 136 5.87 4.92 9.81
CA LEU A 136 4.48 4.99 10.31
C LEU A 136 4.36 6.04 11.43
N ASN A 137 3.28 6.82 11.41
CA ASN A 137 2.93 7.66 12.56
C ASN A 137 1.41 7.65 12.77
N ILE A 138 0.95 6.96 13.82
CA ILE A 138 -0.43 7.10 14.28
C ILE A 138 -0.54 8.46 14.95
N ASN A 139 -1.23 9.40 14.30
CA ASN A 139 -1.25 10.80 14.74
C ASN A 139 -2.36 11.10 15.75
N SER A 140 -3.48 10.36 15.74
CA SER A 140 -4.57 10.58 16.70
C SER A 140 -5.53 9.39 16.84
N VAL A 141 -6.14 9.30 18.02
CA VAL A 141 -7.30 8.47 18.30
C VAL A 141 -8.37 9.42 18.83
N GLN A 142 -9.52 9.53 18.16
CA GLN A 142 -10.59 10.42 18.59
C GLN A 142 -11.88 9.63 18.76
N ASN A 143 -12.57 9.88 19.87
CA ASN A 143 -13.91 9.33 20.09
C ASN A 143 -14.91 10.23 19.34
N VAL A 144 -15.44 9.76 18.21
CA VAL A 144 -16.46 10.49 17.46
C VAL A 144 -17.81 10.29 18.16
N THR A 145 -17.98 10.97 19.30
CA THR A 145 -19.32 11.17 19.83
C THR A 145 -19.99 12.17 18.90
N THR A 146 -20.91 11.68 18.08
CA THR A 146 -21.77 12.49 17.22
C THR A 146 -22.55 13.47 18.11
N PRO A 147 -22.64 14.77 17.76
CA PRO A 147 -23.43 15.75 18.51
C PRO A 147 -24.93 15.44 18.51
#